data_AF-A0A8J1KLX4-F1
#
_entry.id   AF-A0A8J1KLX4-F1
#
_cell.length_a   1.000
_cell.length_b   1.000
_cell.length_c   1.000
_cell.angle_alpha   90.00
_cell.angle_beta   90.00
_cell.angle_gamma   90.00
#
_symmetry.space_group_name_H-M   'P 1'
#
loop_
_entity.id
_entity.type
_entity.pdbx_description
1 polymer ?
#
loop_
_entity_poly.entity_id
_entity_poly.type
_entity_poly.pdbx_seq_one_letter_code
_entity_poly.pdbx_strand_id
1 'polypeptide(L)'
;MVQCHIYNSAVDWWAFGIVLCKMATGRSPFYEGRKAEKCIHFILNCQPSYSEQLSTELQDLLEKLLKKKPYQRLGFKGDIRRHPFFKSINWIEAESQKLKPPFQPEPVSI
;
A
#
# COMPACT_ATOMS: atom_id res chain seq x y z
N MET A 1 10.26 -22.37 13.25
CA MET A 1 10.00 -22.63 11.81
C MET A 1 9.96 -21.30 11.08
N VAL A 2 11.11 -20.81 10.65
CA VAL A 2 11.20 -19.64 9.77
C VAL A 2 11.05 -20.19 8.36
N GLN A 3 9.89 -19.98 7.74
CA GLN A 3 9.75 -20.22 6.31
C GLN A 3 10.66 -19.21 5.60
N CYS A 4 11.87 -19.66 5.25
CA CYS A 4 12.86 -18.91 4.48
C CYS A 4 12.37 -18.85 3.02
N HIS A 5 11.27 -18.12 2.79
CA HIS A 5 10.92 -17.69 1.44
C HIS A 5 11.92 -16.61 1.07
N ILE A 6 12.54 -16.74 -0.11
CA ILE A 6 13.48 -15.78 -0.68
C ILE A 6 12.84 -14.39 -0.58
N TYR A 7 13.39 -13.55 0.29
CA TYR A 7 12.99 -12.14 0.40
C TYR A 7 13.22 -11.52 -0.98
N ASN A 8 12.16 -11.01 -1.59
CA ASN A 8 12.20 -10.33 -2.88
C ASN A 8 11.39 -9.03 -2.78
N SER A 9 11.50 -8.18 -3.79
CA SER A 9 10.83 -6.86 -3.84
C SER A 9 9.31 -6.91 -3.64
N ALA A 10 8.66 -8.09 -3.68
CA ALA A 10 7.25 -8.24 -3.37
C ALA A 10 6.89 -7.92 -1.91
N VAL A 11 7.84 -7.97 -0.97
CA VAL A 11 7.60 -7.55 0.42
C VAL A 11 7.41 -6.04 0.52
N ASP A 12 8.15 -5.26 -0.28
CA ASP A 12 8.03 -3.80 -0.32
C ASP A 12 6.68 -3.38 -0.91
N TRP A 13 6.20 -4.08 -1.94
CA TRP A 13 4.87 -3.86 -2.50
C TRP A 13 3.74 -4.15 -1.50
N TRP A 14 3.92 -5.15 -0.63
CA TRP A 14 2.99 -5.39 0.47
C TRP A 14 3.01 -4.23 1.47
N ALA A 15 4.20 -3.83 1.94
CA ALA A 15 4.36 -2.73 2.88
C ALA A 15 3.78 -1.41 2.32
N PHE A 16 4.00 -1.14 1.03
CA PHE A 16 3.41 -0.02 0.31
C PHE A 16 1.88 -0.05 0.37
N GLY A 17 1.24 -1.20 0.13
CA GLY A 17 -0.21 -1.35 0.25
C GLY A 17 -0.74 -1.06 1.66
N ILE A 18 -0.01 -1.48 2.71
CA ILE A 18 -0.37 -1.17 4.11
C ILE A 18 -0.33 0.34 4.35
N VAL A 19 0.75 1.00 3.94
CA VAL A 19 0.93 2.45 4.11
C VAL A 19 -0.13 3.21 3.32
N LEU A 20 -0.43 2.80 2.09
CA LEU A 20 -1.46 3.42 1.25
C LEU A 20 -2.85 3.33 1.90
N CYS A 21 -3.22 2.16 2.40
CA CYS A 21 -4.49 1.99 3.13
C CYS A 21 -4.54 2.91 4.37
N LYS A 22 -3.43 3.01 5.11
CA LYS A 22 -3.33 3.88 6.29
C LYS A 22 -3.44 5.37 5.95
N MET A 23 -2.81 5.82 4.86
CA MET A 23 -2.93 7.20 4.39
C MET A 23 -4.37 7.54 3.98
N ALA A 24 -5.08 6.60 3.36
CA ALA A 24 -6.45 6.81 2.88
C ALA A 24 -7.50 6.73 4.00
N THR A 25 -7.32 5.87 5.00
CA THR A 25 -8.35 5.59 6.03
C THR A 25 -8.00 6.11 7.41
N GLY A 26 -6.74 6.50 7.64
CA GLY A 26 -6.20 6.73 8.98
C GLY A 26 -6.02 5.46 9.82
N ARG A 27 -6.42 4.28 9.31
CA ARG A 27 -6.41 3.00 10.04
C ARG A 27 -5.56 1.96 9.33
N SER A 28 -5.07 0.99 10.07
CA SER A 28 -4.38 -0.16 9.47
C SER A 28 -5.41 -1.17 8.97
N PRO A 29 -5.19 -1.82 7.81
CA PRO A 29 -6.08 -2.86 7.31
C PRO A 29 -6.12 -4.13 8.18
N PHE A 30 -5.18 -4.27 9.14
CA PHE A 30 -5.06 -5.44 10.02
C PHE A 30 -5.01 -5.09 11.52
N TYR A 31 -4.96 -3.80 11.89
CA TYR A 31 -4.67 -3.36 13.26
C TYR A 31 -5.77 -2.45 13.81
N GLU A 32 -6.64 -3.03 14.65
CA GLU A 32 -7.59 -2.32 15.51
C GLU A 32 -7.34 -2.69 16.98
N GLY A 33 -6.25 -2.19 17.57
CA GLY A 33 -6.04 -2.24 19.03
C GLY A 33 -5.77 -3.62 19.64
N ARG A 34 -5.30 -4.61 18.86
CA ARG A 34 -5.01 -5.97 19.35
C ARG A 34 -3.50 -6.17 19.58
N LYS A 35 -3.14 -7.06 20.53
CA LYS A 35 -1.74 -7.43 20.84
C LYS A 35 -0.97 -7.83 19.56
N ALA A 36 0.28 -7.40 19.45
CA ALA A 36 1.17 -7.66 18.32
C ALA A 36 1.23 -9.15 17.90
N GLU A 37 1.15 -10.06 18.88
CA GLU A 37 1.13 -11.52 18.68
C GLU A 37 -0.01 -12.00 17.77
N LYS A 38 -1.18 -11.35 17.83
CA LYS A 38 -2.31 -11.69 16.97
C LYS A 38 -2.16 -11.11 15.56
N CYS A 39 -1.35 -10.07 15.39
CA CYS A 39 -1.22 -9.36 14.11
C CYS A 39 -0.63 -10.26 13.01
N ILE A 40 0.38 -11.07 13.35
CA ILE A 40 0.96 -12.03 12.40
C ILE A 40 -0.10 -13.03 11.94
N HIS A 41 -0.91 -13.55 12.86
CA HIS A 41 -2.01 -14.45 12.52
C HIS A 41 -3.02 -13.80 11.57
N PHE A 42 -3.41 -12.54 11.79
CA PHE A 42 -4.31 -11.80 10.89
C PHE A 42 -3.66 -11.53 9.53
N ILE A 43 -2.39 -11.14 9.50
CA ILE A 43 -1.63 -10.91 8.26
C ILE A 43 -1.51 -12.20 7.45
N LEU A 44 -1.43 -13.37 8.07
CA LEU A 44 -1.33 -14.63 7.36
C LEU A 44 -2.71 -15.14 6.90
N ASN A 45 -3.74 -15.03 7.73
CA ASN A 45 -4.98 -15.79 7.55
C ASN A 45 -6.21 -14.96 7.15
N CYS A 46 -6.21 -13.65 7.39
CA CYS A 46 -7.39 -12.82 7.15
C CYS A 46 -7.21 -11.93 5.93
N GLN A 47 -8.29 -11.70 5.19
CA GLN A 47 -8.29 -10.68 4.14
C GLN A 47 -8.24 -9.28 4.76
N PRO A 48 -7.59 -8.30 4.09
CA PRO A 48 -7.68 -6.91 4.50
C PRO A 48 -9.14 -6.47 4.52
N SER A 49 -9.56 -5.75 5.56
CA SER A 49 -10.86 -5.09 5.59
C SER A 49 -10.68 -3.63 5.20
N TYR A 50 -11.55 -3.14 4.33
CA TYR A 50 -11.52 -1.78 3.81
C TYR A 50 -12.78 -1.04 4.23
N SER A 51 -12.68 0.26 4.52
CA SER A 51 -13.85 1.11 4.73
C SER A 51 -14.64 1.26 3.42
N GLU A 52 -15.97 1.31 3.49
CA GLU A 52 -16.86 1.58 2.35
C GLU A 52 -16.62 2.96 1.70
N GLN A 53 -15.83 3.82 2.33
CA GLN A 53 -15.53 5.17 1.87
C GLN A 53 -14.39 5.24 0.84
N LEU A 54 -13.73 4.12 0.52
CA LEU A 54 -12.65 4.12 -0.49
C LEU A 54 -13.22 4.13 -1.91
N SER A 55 -12.53 4.83 -2.81
CA SER A 55 -12.87 4.75 -4.23
C SER A 55 -12.66 3.33 -4.76
N THR A 56 -13.45 2.96 -5.76
CA THR A 56 -13.38 1.66 -6.42
C THR A 56 -11.96 1.36 -6.95
N GLU A 57 -11.29 2.37 -7.50
CA GLU A 57 -9.94 2.23 -8.04
C GLU A 57 -8.88 2.05 -6.94
N LEU A 58 -9.08 2.65 -5.77
CA LEU A 58 -8.17 2.46 -4.64
C LEU A 58 -8.36 1.08 -4.00
N GLN A 59 -9.61 0.63 -3.86
CA GLN A 59 -9.89 -0.71 -3.37
C GLN A 59 -9.29 -1.79 -4.29
N ASP A 60 -9.48 -1.67 -5.60
CA ASP A 60 -8.89 -2.58 -6.59
C ASP A 60 -7.34 -2.58 -6.53
N LEU A 61 -6.72 -1.41 -6.34
CA LEU A 61 -5.27 -1.30 -6.15
C LEU A 61 -4.81 -2.06 -4.89
N LEU A 62 -5.49 -1.85 -3.76
CA LEU A 62 -5.16 -2.50 -2.49
C LEU A 62 -5.34 -4.03 -2.57
N GLU A 63 -6.42 -4.50 -3.21
CA GLU A 63 -6.65 -5.93 -3.43
C GLU A 63 -5.57 -6.60 -4.28
N LYS A 64 -4.97 -5.87 -5.23
CA LYS A 64 -3.86 -6.35 -6.05
C LYS A 64 -2.50 -6.29 -5.34
N LEU A 65 -2.27 -5.31 -4.48
CA LEU A 65 -1.04 -5.18 -3.68
C LEU A 65 -1.00 -6.16 -2.50
N LEU A 66 -2.12 -6.35 -1.81
CA LEU A 66 -2.24 -7.16 -0.60
C LEU A 66 -2.62 -8.63 -0.88
N LYS A 67 -2.26 -9.15 -2.06
CA LYS A 67 -2.35 -10.59 -2.35
C LYS A 67 -1.39 -11.37 -1.45
N LYS A 68 -1.87 -12.45 -0.81
CA LYS A 68 -1.05 -13.28 0.08
C LYS A 68 0.17 -13.86 -0.63
N LYS A 69 -0.04 -14.40 -1.84
CA LYS A 69 1.00 -14.97 -2.70
C LYS A 69 1.87 -13.85 -3.29
N PRO A 70 3.17 -13.77 -2.96
CA PRO A 70 4.05 -12.68 -3.39
C PRO A 70 4.11 -12.49 -4.92
N TYR A 71 4.17 -13.59 -5.67
CA TYR A 71 4.25 -13.57 -7.14
C TYR A 71 2.96 -13.12 -7.85
N GLN A 72 1.86 -12.96 -7.11
CA GLN A 72 0.60 -12.46 -7.63
C GLN A 72 0.39 -10.97 -7.32
N ARG A 73 1.29 -10.35 -6.56
CA ARG A 73 1.19 -8.94 -6.17
C ARG A 73 1.49 -8.03 -7.36
N LEU A 74 0.73 -6.95 -7.48
CA LEU A 74 1.05 -5.86 -8.41
C LEU A 74 2.42 -5.28 -8.05
N GLY A 75 3.23 -4.98 -9.07
CA GLY A 75 4.63 -4.55 -8.91
C GLY A 75 5.64 -5.70 -8.93
N PHE A 76 5.24 -6.92 -8.53
CA PHE A 76 5.95 -8.14 -8.96
C PHE A 76 5.42 -8.59 -10.33
N LYS A 77 4.09 -8.60 -10.49
CA LYS A 77 3.41 -8.87 -11.74
C LYS A 77 2.74 -7.58 -12.24
N GLY A 78 3.21 -7.09 -13.39
CA GLY A 78 2.68 -5.88 -14.01
C GLY A 78 3.17 -4.59 -13.36
N ASP A 79 2.90 -3.48 -14.05
CA ASP A 79 3.38 -2.15 -13.67
C ASP A 79 2.32 -1.39 -12.87
N ILE A 80 2.67 -1.04 -11.63
CA ILE A 80 1.82 -0.26 -10.74
C ILE A 80 1.49 1.13 -11.33
N ARG A 81 2.42 1.71 -12.10
CA ARG A 81 2.26 3.06 -12.67
C ARG A 81 1.11 3.16 -13.66
N ARG A 82 0.71 2.02 -14.24
CA ARG A 82 -0.39 1.89 -15.19
C ARG A 82 -1.74 1.64 -14.53
N HIS A 83 -1.80 1.55 -13.20
CA HIS A 83 -3.05 1.32 -12.50
C HIS A 83 -4.00 2.52 -12.67
N PRO A 84 -5.31 2.31 -12.89
CA PRO A 84 -6.28 3.42 -13.05
C PRO A 84 -6.31 4.41 -11.89
N PHE A 85 -5.94 3.97 -10.68
CA PHE A 85 -5.78 4.84 -9.51
C PHE A 85 -4.77 5.99 -9.76
N PHE A 86 -3.69 5.71 -10.52
CA PHE A 86 -2.65 6.69 -10.83
C PHE A 86 -2.84 7.35 -12.22
N LYS A 87 -4.01 7.24 -12.83
CA LYS A 87 -4.27 7.78 -14.19
C LYS A 87 -4.00 9.27 -14.35
N SER A 88 -4.11 10.04 -13.27
CA SER A 88 -3.88 11.49 -13.26
C SER A 88 -2.40 11.88 -13.06
N ILE A 89 -1.52 10.91 -12.79
CA ILE A 89 -0.10 11.18 -12.50
C ILE A 89 0.70 11.19 -13.79
N ASN A 90 1.32 12.32 -14.10
CA ASN A 90 2.41 12.37 -15.07
C ASN A 90 3.72 11.93 -14.39
N TRP A 91 4.13 10.69 -14.63
CA TRP A 91 5.30 10.09 -14.00
C TRP A 91 6.61 10.79 -14.38
N ILE A 92 6.71 11.37 -15.58
CA ILE A 92 7.91 12.11 -16.01
C ILE A 92 8.03 13.42 -15.22
N GLU A 93 6.92 14.12 -15.02
CA GLU A 93 6.90 15.34 -14.21
C GLU A 93 7.09 15.06 -12.72
N ALA A 94 6.57 13.94 -12.23
CA ALA A 94 6.76 13.50 -10.85
C ALA A 94 8.25 13.25 -10.55
N GLU A 95 8.92 12.48 -11.42
CA GLU A 95 10.34 12.14 -11.28
C GLU A 95 11.26 13.35 -11.45
N SER A 96 10.88 14.30 -12.31
CA SER A 96 11.59 15.57 -12.49
C SER A 96 11.24 16.64 -11.45
N GLN A 97 10.50 16.28 -10.39
CA GLN A 97 10.10 17.17 -9.29
C GLN A 97 9.33 18.42 -9.75
N LYS A 98 8.63 18.35 -10.88
CA LYS A 98 7.82 19.44 -11.45
C LYS A 98 6.40 19.47 -10.91
N LEU A 99 5.90 18.34 -10.39
CA LEU A 99 4.59 18.30 -9.76
C LEU A 99 4.62 19.07 -8.43
N LYS A 100 3.73 20.05 -8.29
CA LYS A 100 3.53 20.75 -7.02
C LYS A 100 2.87 19.78 -6.02
N PRO A 101 3.47 19.55 -4.84
CA PRO A 101 2.85 18.69 -3.84
C PRO A 101 1.54 19.33 -3.32
N PRO A 102 0.52 18.53 -3.02
CA PRO A 102 -0.77 19.03 -2.53
C PRO A 102 -0.67 19.65 -1.13
N PHE A 103 0.36 19.28 -0.37
CA PHE A 103 0.66 19.83 0.94
C PHE A 103 2.09 20.37 0.96
N GLN A 104 2.24 21.63 1.37
CA GLN A 104 3.53 22.29 1.57
C GLN A 104 3.60 22.71 3.05
N PRO A 105 4.40 22.03 3.89
CA PRO A 105 4.51 22.39 5.29
C PRO A 105 5.15 23.76 5.44
N GLU A 106 4.71 24.54 6.42
CA GLU A 106 5.38 25.79 6.75
C GLU A 106 6.76 25.51 7.36
N PRO A 107 7.78 26.31 7.03
CA PRO A 107 9.09 26.18 7.64
C PRO A 107 8.97 26.39 9.16
N VAL A 108 9.56 25.48 9.91
CA VAL A 108 9.68 25.64 11.37
C VAL A 108 10.73 26.71 11.61
N SER A 109 10.30 27.91 11.98
CA SER A 109 11.20 28.94 12.51
C SER A 109 11.73 28.45 13.86
N ILE A 110 13.02 28.13 13.93
CA ILE A 110 13.73 27.73 15.16
C ILE A 110 14.41 28.94 15.77
#